data_AF-A0A444ZM96-F1
#
_entry.id   AF-A0A444ZM96-F1
#
_cell.length_a   1.000
_cell.length_b   1.000
_cell.length_c   1.000
_cell.angle_alpha   90.00
_cell.angle_beta   90.00
_cell.angle_gamma   90.00
#
_symmetry.space_group_name_H-M   'P 1'
#
loop_
_entity.id
_entity.type
_entity.pdbx_description
1 polymer ?
#
loop_
_entity_poly.entity_id
_entity_poly.type
_entity_poly.pdbx_seq_one_letter_code
_entity_poly.pdbx_strand_id
1 'polypeptide(L)'
;MVGESSILVAKDSVRKEHAIGVADGVGGWADSGVNVGFYSRELMSHSVDAIQEEPKGSIDPARVLEKAHSITKAMGSSTACIIALTDQLNGYVLCQEYATGDFAQI
;
A
#
# COMPACT_ATOMS: atom_id res chain seq x y z
N MET A 1 -11.64 0.32 19.47
CA MET A 1 -11.28 -0.39 18.22
C MET A 1 -10.55 0.61 17.34
N VAL A 2 -9.25 0.43 17.13
CA VAL A 2 -8.52 1.16 16.09
C VAL A 2 -8.69 0.33 14.82
N GLY A 3 -9.16 0.94 13.72
CA GLY A 3 -9.45 0.23 12.48
C GLY A 3 -8.20 -0.44 11.88
N GLU A 4 -8.41 -1.63 11.30
CA GLU A 4 -7.39 -2.49 10.67
C GLU A 4 -7.11 -2.09 9.21
N SER A 5 -8.09 -1.47 8.56
CA SER A 5 -8.00 -1.01 7.17
C SER A 5 -7.52 0.45 7.06
N SER A 6 -6.88 0.78 5.94
CA SER A 6 -6.40 2.12 5.58
C SER A 6 -6.66 2.40 4.10
N ILE A 7 -6.71 3.69 3.75
CA ILE A 7 -6.90 4.17 2.38
C ILE A 7 -5.81 5.18 2.04
N LEU A 8 -5.31 5.15 0.81
CA LEU A 8 -4.48 6.19 0.21
C LEU A 8 -5.19 6.84 -0.97
N VAL A 9 -4.91 8.13 -1.15
CA VAL A 9 -5.25 8.90 -2.35
C VAL A 9 -4.06 9.77 -2.68
N ALA A 10 -3.39 9.49 -3.80
CA ALA A 10 -2.31 10.30 -4.34
C ALA A 10 -2.78 10.95 -5.65
N LYS A 11 -2.61 12.27 -5.76
CA LYS A 11 -2.98 13.04 -6.95
C LYS A 11 -1.82 13.91 -7.37
N ASP A 12 -1.42 13.81 -8.63
CA ASP A 12 -0.53 14.79 -9.26
C ASP A 12 -1.33 15.60 -10.29
N SER A 13 -1.77 16.79 -9.87
CA SER A 13 -2.55 17.71 -10.70
C SER A 13 -1.77 18.25 -11.90
N VAL A 14 -0.44 18.23 -11.86
CA VAL A 14 0.40 18.69 -12.97
C VAL A 14 0.48 17.60 -14.04
N ARG A 15 0.50 16.33 -13.64
CA ARG A 15 0.66 15.17 -14.54
C ARG A 15 -0.67 14.49 -14.93
N LYS A 16 -1.80 14.93 -14.35
CA LYS A 16 -3.13 14.27 -14.45
C LYS A 16 -3.12 12.81 -13.99
N GLU A 17 -2.17 12.43 -13.15
CA GLU A 17 -2.03 11.09 -12.63
C GLU A 17 -2.72 10.98 -11.29
N HIS A 18 -3.47 9.89 -11.12
CA HIS A 18 -4.20 9.62 -9.88
C HIS A 18 -3.94 8.19 -9.47
N ALA A 19 -3.64 7.99 -8.19
CA ALA A 19 -3.58 6.68 -7.61
C ALA A 19 -4.47 6.63 -6.36
N ILE A 20 -5.24 5.57 -6.26
CA ILE A 20 -6.10 5.28 -5.10
C ILE A 20 -5.71 3.89 -4.65
N GLY A 21 -5.58 3.70 -3.35
CA GLY A 21 -5.28 2.39 -2.81
C GLY A 21 -5.94 2.16 -1.47
N VAL A 22 -6.09 0.88 -1.14
CA VAL A 22 -6.65 0.41 0.12
C VAL A 22 -5.72 -0.68 0.64
N ALA A 23 -5.45 -0.69 1.93
CA ALA A 23 -4.84 -1.84 2.59
C ALA A 23 -5.75 -2.31 3.72
N ASP A 24 -5.97 -3.62 3.81
CA ASP A 24 -6.76 -4.25 4.84
C ASP A 24 -5.88 -5.14 5.71
N GLY A 25 -5.76 -4.79 6.99
CA GLY A 25 -4.89 -5.50 7.92
C GLY A 25 -5.44 -6.89 8.26
N VAL A 26 -4.58 -7.89 8.36
CA VAL A 26 -4.99 -9.27 8.67
C VAL A 26 -5.12 -9.46 10.18
N GLY A 27 -6.33 -9.68 10.69
CA GLY A 27 -6.60 -9.79 12.13
C GLY A 27 -5.88 -10.95 12.87
N GLY A 28 -5.33 -11.95 12.16
CA GLY A 28 -4.60 -13.09 12.76
C GLY A 28 -3.41 -12.69 13.64
N TRP A 29 -2.88 -11.48 13.47
CA TRP A 29 -1.82 -10.91 14.30
C TRP A 29 -2.27 -10.46 15.70
N ALA A 30 -3.58 -10.35 15.95
CA ALA A 30 -4.13 -9.92 17.24
C ALA A 30 -3.73 -10.86 18.39
N ASP A 31 -3.64 -12.17 18.13
CA ASP A 31 -3.24 -13.19 19.11
C ASP A 31 -1.76 -13.06 19.52
N SER A 32 -0.95 -12.42 18.67
CA SER A 32 0.45 -12.08 18.95
C SER A 32 0.61 -10.69 19.56
N GLY A 33 -0.50 -10.03 19.91
CA GLY A 33 -0.50 -8.67 20.45
C GLY A 33 -0.08 -7.59 19.44
N VAL A 34 -0.09 -7.91 18.15
CA VAL A 34 0.31 -6.99 17.07
C VAL A 34 -0.93 -6.28 16.52
N ASN A 35 -0.82 -4.96 16.40
CA ASN A 35 -1.89 -4.12 15.85
C ASN A 35 -1.65 -3.85 14.37
N VAL A 36 -2.36 -4.60 13.51
CA VAL A 36 -2.22 -4.54 12.05
C VAL A 36 -2.70 -3.24 11.43
N GLY A 37 -3.48 -2.44 12.16
CA GLY A 37 -3.81 -1.10 11.71
C GLY A 37 -2.57 -0.21 11.59
N PHE A 38 -1.50 -0.44 12.36
CA PHE A 38 -0.24 0.26 12.16
C PHE A 38 0.44 -0.14 10.86
N TYR A 39 0.47 -1.45 10.56
CA TYR A 39 1.01 -1.98 9.31
C TYR A 39 0.30 -1.39 8.09
N SER A 40 -1.03 -1.50 8.02
CA SER A 40 -1.81 -1.00 6.89
C SER A 40 -1.64 0.51 6.70
N ARG A 41 -1.58 1.30 7.78
CA ARG A 41 -1.38 2.75 7.71
C ARG A 41 0.02 3.13 7.24
N GLU A 42 1.05 2.47 7.76
CA GLU A 42 2.43 2.73 7.36
C GLU A 42 2.67 2.33 5.89
N LEU A 43 2.18 1.16 5.46
CA LEU A 43 2.27 0.69 4.08
C LEU A 43 1.63 1.69 3.10
N MET A 44 0.42 2.19 3.40
CA MET A 44 -0.27 3.18 2.57
C MET A 44 0.42 4.54 2.58
N SER A 45 0.98 4.96 3.72
CA SER A 45 1.78 6.20 3.81
C SER A 45 3.02 6.11 2.90
N HIS A 46 3.76 5.03 2.98
CA HIS A 46 4.93 4.80 2.14
C HIS A 46 4.59 4.63 0.66
N SER A 47 3.41 4.08 0.35
CA SER A 47 2.93 4.00 -1.03
C SER A 47 2.70 5.39 -1.63
N VAL A 48 2.20 6.36 -0.86
CA VAL A 48 2.06 7.76 -1.31
C VAL A 48 3.41 8.38 -1.68
N ASP A 49 4.44 8.12 -0.87
CA ASP A 49 5.80 8.60 -1.16
C ASP A 49 6.38 7.89 -2.39
N ALA A 50 6.22 6.56 -2.47
CA ALA A 50 6.70 5.77 -3.61
C ALA A 50 6.06 6.20 -4.95
N ILE A 51 4.77 6.55 -4.96
CA ILE A 51 4.07 7.08 -6.16
C ILE A 51 4.71 8.38 -6.65
N GLN A 52 5.15 9.27 -5.76
CA GLN A 52 5.77 10.54 -6.15
C GLN A 52 7.15 10.34 -6.79
N GLU A 53 7.81 9.23 -6.47
CA GLU A 53 9.11 8.85 -7.02
C GLU A 53 9.00 8.05 -8.34
N GLU A 54 7.80 7.67 -8.76
CA GLU A 54 7.59 7.01 -10.05
C GLU A 54 7.91 7.95 -11.24
N PRO A 55 8.40 7.39 -12.36
CA PRO A 55 8.57 8.12 -13.60
C PRO A 55 7.27 8.78 -14.06
N LYS A 56 7.40 10.00 -14.59
CA LYS A 56 6.26 10.75 -15.14
C LYS A 56 5.57 9.95 -16.24
N GLY A 57 4.25 9.84 -16.17
CA GLY A 57 3.41 9.16 -17.15
C GLY A 57 3.26 7.66 -16.92
N SER A 58 3.89 7.09 -15.89
CA SER A 58 3.97 5.64 -15.71
C SER A 58 4.09 5.26 -14.24
N ILE A 59 2.97 5.31 -13.52
CA ILE A 59 2.86 4.70 -12.19
C ILE A 59 2.73 3.19 -12.36
N ASP A 60 3.70 2.43 -11.83
CA ASP A 60 3.62 0.98 -11.70
C ASP A 60 3.20 0.60 -10.28
N PRO A 61 1.94 0.17 -10.06
CA PRO A 61 1.47 -0.24 -8.74
C PRO A 61 2.32 -1.32 -8.07
N ALA A 62 2.96 -2.21 -8.83
CA ALA A 62 3.76 -3.31 -8.28
C ALA A 62 5.02 -2.76 -7.63
N ARG A 63 5.72 -1.92 -8.36
CA ARG A 63 6.93 -1.27 -7.84
C ARG A 63 6.62 -0.33 -6.69
N VAL A 64 5.49 0.38 -6.73
CA VAL A 64 5.02 1.21 -5.62
C VAL A 64 4.84 0.38 -4.36
N LEU A 65 4.10 -0.73 -4.44
CA LEU A 65 3.81 -1.56 -3.28
C LEU A 65 5.06 -2.32 -2.78
N GLU A 66 5.90 -2.84 -3.66
CA GLU A 66 7.17 -3.48 -3.29
C GLU A 66 8.09 -2.52 -2.53
N LYS A 67 8.21 -1.28 -3.05
CA LYS A 67 9.00 -0.25 -2.39
C LYS A 67 8.40 0.12 -1.04
N ALA A 68 7.10 0.37 -0.98
CA ALA A 68 6.41 0.72 0.26
C ALA A 68 6.58 -0.38 1.32
N HIS A 69 6.42 -1.64 0.93
CA HIS A 69 6.65 -2.79 1.79
C HIS A 69 8.10 -2.85 2.30
N SER A 70 9.10 -2.64 1.43
CA SER A 70 10.53 -2.72 1.81
C SER A 70 10.95 -1.74 2.92
N ILE A 71 10.22 -0.63 3.07
CA ILE A 71 10.50 0.41 4.08
C ILE A 71 9.51 0.40 5.25
N THR A 72 8.43 -0.38 5.17
CA THR A 72 7.46 -0.57 6.25
C THR A 72 8.10 -1.39 7.37
N LYS A 73 8.05 -0.89 8.60
CA LYS A 73 8.71 -1.50 9.77
C LYS A 73 7.73 -1.99 10.84
N ALA A 74 6.50 -1.50 10.79
CA ALA A 74 5.42 -2.00 11.60
C ALA A 74 5.31 -3.51 11.39
N MET A 75 5.05 -4.21 12.49
CA MET A 75 4.80 -5.65 12.45
C MET A 75 3.35 -5.87 12.03
N GLY A 76 3.10 -6.90 11.24
CA GLY A 76 1.76 -7.25 10.80
C GLY A 76 1.73 -7.70 9.34
N SER A 77 0.52 -7.83 8.83
CA SER A 77 0.30 -8.04 7.41
C SER A 77 -0.98 -7.36 6.95
N SER A 78 -1.09 -7.14 5.64
CA SER A 78 -2.28 -6.61 5.00
C SER A 78 -2.41 -7.09 3.56
N THR A 79 -3.64 -7.16 3.08
CA THR A 79 -3.94 -7.22 1.65
C THR A 79 -4.07 -5.79 1.14
N ALA A 80 -3.26 -5.42 0.15
CA ALA A 80 -3.27 -4.07 -0.43
C ALA A 80 -3.71 -4.10 -1.89
N CYS A 81 -4.52 -3.14 -2.29
CA CYS A 81 -4.92 -2.89 -3.67
C CYS A 81 -4.57 -1.45 -4.04
N ILE A 82 -3.87 -1.24 -5.16
CA ILE A 82 -3.62 0.08 -5.74
C ILE A 82 -4.14 0.13 -7.17
N ILE A 83 -4.89 1.19 -7.45
CA ILE A 83 -5.38 1.55 -8.78
C ILE A 83 -4.64 2.81 -9.22
N ALA A 84 -3.94 2.74 -10.34
CA ALA A 84 -3.29 3.88 -10.97
C ALA A 84 -4.01 4.26 -12.28
N LEU A 85 -4.35 5.53 -12.41
CA LEU A 85 -4.96 6.15 -13.58
C LEU A 85 -3.97 7.16 -14.18
N THR A 86 -3.52 6.88 -15.40
CA THR A 86 -2.61 7.74 -16.17
C THR A 86 -3.32 8.32 -17.40
N ASP A 87 -2.76 9.38 -17.99
CA ASP A 87 -3.30 10.07 -19.17
C ASP A 87 -3.38 9.15 -20.41
N GLN A 88 -2.74 7.98 -20.36
CA GLN A 88 -2.73 6.97 -21.43
C GLN A 88 -3.99 6.08 -21.46
N LEU A 89 -5.05 6.40 -20.70
CA LEU A 89 -6.32 5.65 -20.61
C LEU A 89 -6.24 4.20 -20.12
N ASN A 90 -5.03 3.68 -19.83
CA ASN A 90 -4.82 2.36 -19.25
C ASN A 90 -4.76 2.50 -17.73
N GLY A 91 -5.83 2.09 -17.06
CA GLY A 91 -5.84 1.93 -15.60
C GLY A 91 -5.21 0.59 -15.21
N TYR A 92 -4.28 0.60 -14.27
CA TYR A 92 -3.73 -0.63 -13.69
C TYR A 92 -4.33 -0.84 -12.30
N VAL A 93 -4.82 -2.04 -12.03
CA VAL A 93 -5.23 -2.49 -10.70
C VAL A 93 -4.28 -3.58 -10.28
N LEU A 94 -3.72 -3.46 -9.10
CA LEU A 94 -2.88 -4.49 -8.52
C LEU A 94 -3.29 -4.76 -7.09
N CYS A 95 -3.54 -6.03 -6.79
CA CYS A 95 -3.74 -6.53 -5.43
C CYS A 95 -2.55 -7.41 -5.04
N GLN A 96 -1.94 -7.15 -3.89
CA GLN A 96 -0.89 -7.99 -3.32
C GLN A 96 -1.05 -8.07 -1.80
N GLU A 97 -0.68 -9.22 -1.24
CA GLU A 97 -0.59 -9.43 0.20
C GLU A 97 0.85 -9.18 0.65
N TYR A 98 1.00 -8.41 1.72
CA TYR A 98 2.31 -8.08 2.30
C TYR A 98 2.32 -8.37 3.79
N ALA A 99 3.44 -8.88 4.29
CA ALA A 99 3.64 -9.17 5.70
C ALA A 99 5.06 -8.82 6.13
N THR A 100 5.21 -8.19 7.29
CA THR A 100 6.49 -7.92 7.95
C THR A 100 6.49 -8.51 9.35
N GLY A 101 7.51 -9.32 9.66
CA GLY A 101 7.71 -9.94 10.96
C GLY A 101 8.08 -11.41 10.88
N ASP A 102 8.91 -11.89 11.82
CA ASP A 102 9.38 -13.27 11.83
C ASP A 102 8.57 -14.12 12.82
N PHE A 103 7.74 -15.01 12.28
CA PHE A 103 7.48 -16.41 12.70
C PHE A 103 6.58 -17.04 11.63
N ALA A 104 7.19 -17.39 10.48
CA ALA A 104 6.61 -18.11 9.35
C ALA A 104 5.32 -17.49 8.76
N GLN A 105 5.48 -16.85 7.59
CA GLN A 105 4.47 -16.47 6.58
C GLN A 105 3.03 -16.88 6.90
N ILE A 106 2.11 -15.90 6.89
CA ILE A 106 0.63 -16.02 7.02
C ILE A 106 0.11 -17.44 6.76
#